data_AF-A0A3B0SBC8-F1
#
_entry.id   AF-A0A3B0SBC8-F1
#
_cell.length_a   1.000
_cell.length_b   1.000
_cell.length_c   1.000
_cell.angle_alpha   90.00
_cell.angle_beta   90.00
_cell.angle_gamma   90.00
#
_symmetry.space_group_name_H-M   'P 1'
#
loop_
_entity.id
_entity.type
_entity.pdbx_description
1 polymer ?
#
loop_
_entity_poly.entity_id
_entity_poly.type
_entity_poly.pdbx_seq_one_letter_code
_entity_poly.pdbx_strand_id
1 'polypeptide(L)' 'AQGFVRDYHDLAELKRYIDDNLDHRHLNEVLGDDMVTAERLARHFYDWCKARFFETSAVRVSETPKTSAEYRP' A
#
# COMPACT_ATOMS: atom_id res chain seq x y z
N ALA A 1 27.92 -2.29 -9.30
CA ALA A 1 26.71 -2.25 -8.46
C ALA A 1 25.94 -0.99 -8.81
N GLN A 2 24.62 -1.08 -9.04
CA GLN A 2 23.78 0.10 -9.14
C GLN A 2 23.67 0.72 -7.73
N GLY A 3 23.94 2.01 -7.58
CA GLY A 3 24.07 2.70 -6.28
C GLY A 3 22.74 2.98 -5.57
N PHE A 4 21.75 2.09 -5.71
CA PHE A 4 20.40 2.22 -5.17
C PHE A 4 19.83 0.86 -4.75
N VAL A 5 18.80 0.88 -3.91
CA VAL A 5 18.12 -0.34 -3.43
C VAL A 5 17.17 -0.92 -4.49
N ARG A 6 16.37 -0.05 -5.13
CA ARG A 6 15.45 -0.39 -6.23
C ARG A 6 15.18 0.85 -7.08
N ASP A 7 14.86 0.67 -8.36
CA ASP A 7 14.43 1.76 -9.25
C ASP A 7 12.99 2.18 -8.93
N TYR A 8 12.70 3.47 -8.93
CA TYR A 8 11.34 3.97 -8.69
C TYR A 8 10.34 3.52 -9.76
N HIS A 9 10.78 3.23 -10.99
CA HIS A 9 9.92 2.68 -12.03
C HIS A 9 9.42 1.26 -11.70
N ASP A 10 10.20 0.47 -10.95
CA ASP A 10 9.76 -0.85 -10.51
C ASP A 10 8.58 -0.75 -9.54
N LEU A 11 8.45 0.36 -8.81
CA LEU A 11 7.32 0.62 -7.92
C LEU A 11 6.01 0.95 -8.68
N ALA A 12 6.06 1.11 -10.01
CA ALA A 12 4.87 1.31 -10.82
C ALA A 12 3.87 0.14 -10.70
N GLU A 13 4.33 -1.05 -10.31
CA GLU A 13 3.45 -2.18 -10.00
C GLU A 13 2.45 -1.86 -8.88
N LEU A 14 2.90 -1.19 -7.80
CA LEU A 14 2.01 -0.77 -6.72
C LEU A 14 0.99 0.26 -7.22
N LYS A 15 1.44 1.21 -8.04
CA LYS A 15 0.56 2.22 -8.63
C LYS A 15 -0.54 1.55 -9.46
N ARG A 16 -0.18 0.65 -10.37
CA ARG A 16 -1.14 -0.09 -11.20
C ARG A 16 -2.12 -0.89 -10.35
N TYR A 17 -1.64 -1.56 -9.31
CA TYR A 17 -2.53 -2.27 -8.39
C TYR A 17 -3.58 -1.36 -7.76
N ILE A 18 -3.16 -0.18 -7.29
CA ILE A 18 -4.06 0.82 -6.71
C ILE A 18 -5.05 1.33 -7.76
N ASP A 19 -4.57 1.77 -8.92
CA ASP A 19 -5.38 2.30 -10.02
C ASP A 19 -6.45 1.28 -10.48
N ASP A 20 -6.05 0.02 -10.68
CA ASP A 20 -6.92 -1.00 -11.28
C ASP A 20 -7.92 -1.59 -10.29
N ASN A 21 -7.59 -1.61 -8.99
CA ASN A 21 -8.38 -2.36 -8.00
C ASN A 21 -9.06 -1.49 -6.94
N LEU A 22 -8.48 -0.35 -6.55
CA LEU A 22 -8.95 0.44 -5.41
C LEU A 22 -9.42 1.83 -5.79
N ASP A 23 -8.76 2.48 -6.75
CA ASP A 23 -9.10 3.84 -7.16
C ASP A 23 -10.54 3.91 -7.73
N HIS A 24 -11.26 4.99 -7.40
CA HIS A 24 -12.68 5.18 -7.77
C HIS A 24 -13.64 4.04 -7.37
N ARG A 25 -13.29 3.19 -6.40
CA ARG A 25 -14.11 2.05 -5.95
C ARG A 25 -14.43 2.11 -4.46
N HIS A 26 -15.50 1.41 -4.06
CA HIS A 26 -15.86 1.28 -2.65
C HIS A 26 -14.97 0.23 -1.97
N LEU A 27 -14.12 0.66 -1.03
CA LEU A 27 -13.11 -0.21 -0.42
C LEU A 27 -13.70 -1.44 0.28
N ASN A 28 -14.87 -1.34 0.92
CA ASN A 28 -15.51 -2.49 1.56
C ASN A 28 -15.82 -3.61 0.57
N GLU A 29 -16.22 -3.27 -0.66
CA GLU A 29 -16.52 -4.26 -1.71
C GLU A 29 -15.25 -4.88 -2.27
N VAL A 30 -14.18 -4.09 -2.39
CA VAL A 30 -12.88 -4.54 -2.91
C VAL A 30 -12.17 -5.45 -1.92
N LEU A 31 -12.19 -5.09 -0.64
CA LEU A 31 -11.49 -5.80 0.43
C LEU A 31 -12.36 -6.87 1.10
N GLY A 32 -13.66 -6.89 0.83
CA GLY A 32 -14.60 -7.87 1.36
C GLY A 32 -14.85 -7.77 2.87
N ASP A 33 -14.59 -6.60 3.47
CA ASP A 33 -14.71 -6.35 4.91
C ASP A 33 -15.23 -4.91 5.13
N ASP A 34 -16.11 -4.73 6.11
CA ASP A 34 -16.72 -3.42 6.40
C ASP A 34 -15.80 -2.46 7.18
N MET A 35 -14.67 -2.96 7.70
CA MET A 35 -13.72 -2.22 8.51
C MET A 35 -12.46 -1.90 7.69
N VAL A 36 -12.61 -0.92 6.79
CA VAL A 36 -11.55 -0.41 5.89
C VAL A 36 -10.80 0.80 6.48
N THR A 37 -10.35 0.69 7.73
CA THR A 37 -9.63 1.79 8.40
C THR A 37 -8.22 1.98 7.80
N ALA A 38 -7.63 3.16 8.01
CA ALA A 38 -6.27 3.47 7.54
C ALA A 38 -5.23 2.47 8.07
N GLU A 39 -5.37 1.98 9.30
CA GLU A 39 -4.47 0.98 9.91
C GLU A 39 -4.55 -0.37 9.18
N ARG A 40 -5.76 -0.82 8.85
CA ARG A 40 -5.97 -2.06 8.11
C ARG A 40 -5.49 -1.94 6.67
N LEU A 41 -5.72 -0.80 6.04
CA LEU A 41 -5.16 -0.51 4.72
C LEU A 41 -3.63 -0.51 4.75
N ALA A 42 -3.00 0.11 5.74
CA ALA A 42 -1.54 0.12 5.87
C ALA A 42 -0.97 -1.29 5.99
N ARG A 43 -1.63 -2.17 6.75
CA ARG A 43 -1.25 -3.59 6.83
C ARG A 43 -1.46 -4.33 5.51
N HIS A 44 -2.62 -4.16 4.88
CA HIS A 44 -2.94 -4.78 3.58
C HIS A 44 -1.90 -4.43 2.52
N PHE A 45 -1.59 -3.15 2.38
CA PHE A 45 -0.57 -2.69 1.45
C PHE A 45 0.83 -3.14 1.85
N TYR A 46 1.14 -3.23 3.16
CA TYR A 46 2.40 -3.81 3.59
C TYR A 46 2.54 -5.27 3.15
N ASP A 47 1.53 -6.10 3.39
CA ASP A 47 1.57 -7.52 3.03
C ASP A 47 1.68 -7.69 1.50
N TRP A 48 0.95 -6.86 0.73
CA TRP A 48 1.03 -6.83 -0.72
C TRP A 48 2.41 -6.41 -1.23
N CYS A 49 2.98 -5.35 -0.66
CA CYS A 49 4.30 -4.83 -1.00
C CYS A 49 5.39 -5.82 -0.59
N LYS A 50 5.36 -6.37 0.62
CA LYS A 50 6.39 -7.28 1.13
C LYS A 50 6.54 -8.55 0.30
N ALA A 51 5.45 -9.03 -0.29
CA ALA A 51 5.44 -10.18 -1.19
C ALA A 51 6.16 -9.92 -2.54
N ARG A 52 6.32 -8.66 -2.96
CA ARG A 52 6.90 -8.26 -4.27
C ARG A 52 8.20 -7.47 -4.11
N PHE A 53 8.28 -6.72 -3.03
CA PHE A 53 9.34 -5.81 -2.66
C PHE A 53 9.87 -6.23 -1.30
N PHE A 54 10.84 -7.14 -1.30
CA PHE A 54 11.38 -7.72 -0.07
C PHE A 54 12.00 -6.67 0.87
N GLU A 55 12.50 -5.54 0.32
CA GLU A 55 13.03 -4.43 1.10
C GLU A 55 11.95 -3.55 1.77
N THR A 56 10.65 -3.79 1.54
CA THR A 56 9.61 -3.03 2.23
C THR A 56 9.75 -3.15 3.74
N SER A 57 9.95 -2.01 4.39
CA SER A 57 10.13 -1.88 5.83
C SER A 57 8.89 -1.37 6.55
N ALA A 58 8.07 -0.55 5.89
CA ALA A 58 6.84 0.01 6.44
C ALA A 58 5.92 0.48 5.31
N VAL A 59 4.63 0.62 5.60
CA VAL A 59 3.67 1.32 4.75
C VAL A 59 2.87 2.31 5.59
N ARG A 60 2.66 3.51 5.05
CA ARG A 60 1.84 4.56 5.65
C ARG A 60 0.70 4.93 4.72
N VAL A 61 -0.52 4.98 5.27
CA VAL A 61 -1.73 5.39 4.58
C VAL A 61 -2.24 6.67 5.23
N SER A 62 -2.43 7.70 4.42
CA SER A 62 -3.01 8.98 4.85
C SER A 62 -4.43 9.07 4.30
N GLU A 63 -5.43 8.99 5.17
CA GLU A 63 -6.85 9.14 4.80
C GLU A 63 -7.16 10.61 4.50
N THR A 64 -6.63 11.51 5.32
CA THR A 64 -6.63 12.95 5.09
C THR A 64 -5.21 13.49 5.21
N PRO A 65 -4.94 14.74 4.81
CA PRO A 65 -3.63 15.34 5.03
C PRO A 65 -3.20 15.43 6.51
N LYS A 66 -4.14 15.30 7.47
CA LYS A 66 -3.88 15.43 8.91
C LYS A 66 -3.87 14.10 9.66
N THR A 67 -4.43 13.05 9.08
CA THR A 67 -4.60 11.75 9.73
C THR A 67 -3.98 10.65 8.89
N SER A 68 -3.09 9.87 9.50
CA SER A 68 -2.40 8.77 8.86
C SER A 68 -2.17 7.62 9.82
N ALA A 69 -2.16 6.41 9.28
CA ALA A 69 -1.74 5.21 9.98
C ALA A 69 -0.49 4.64 9.31
N GLU A 70 0.45 4.14 10.11
CA GLU A 70 1.64 3.44 9.63
C GLU A 70 1.64 2.02 10.19
N TYR A 71 1.96 1.06 9.32
CA TYR A 71 2.26 -0.30 9.70
C TYR A 71 3.74 -0.60 9.47
N ARG A 72 4.40 -1.07 10.52
CA ARG A 72 5.81 -1.50 10.54
C ARG A 72 5.94 -2.70 11.49
N PRO A 73 6.26 -3.90 10.98
CA PRO A 73 6.46 -5.07 11.82
C PRO A 73 7.80 -5.06 12.57
#